data_AF-A0A926TEU2-F1
#
_entry.id   AF-A0A926TEU2-F1
#
_cell.length_a   1.000
_cell.length_b   1.000
_cell.length_c   1.000
_cell.angle_alpha   90.00
_cell.angle_beta   90.00
_cell.angle_gamma   90.00
#
_symmetry.space_group_name_H-M   'P 1'
#
loop_
_entity.id
_entity.type
_entity.pdbx_description
1 polymer ?
#
loop_
_entity_poly.entity_id
_entity_poly.type
_entity_poly.pdbx_seq_one_letter_code
_entity_poly.pdbx_strand_id
1 'polypeptide(L)'
;MTTVLRASPRRFVSTPAIDRVAVRALRYLQSGYSVHLRGPAGTGKTTLALHLADLLTRPIMLVYGDDEFKTSDLIGNQSGYTRKKVVDNYIHSVVKVEDELRQNWVDSRLTLACREGFTLVYDEFNRSRPEVNNVLLSALEEKLIVLPPSHNRSEYLRVNPQFRAIFTSNPEEYCGVHATQDALLDRLVTINIPEPDELTQQEIVVQKTEIDRSSALLIVRLVKAFRVKTQTDKASGLRACLMIAKVCHDHAVTVHSGNAEFRDLCCDVLLSRSTASLEDATKMLWNLLNEAIGLSEDLLSSSCEEAVDLAEPEPIADALDMLTIDALDTTTEEAATTPHERKILAYLVQFPNARPSEIEQALGLERIQLIDALRSLTEKGHVVQRDRVFTVKEEA
;
A
#
# COMPACT_ATOMS: atom_id res chain seq x y z
N MET A 1 -9.31 -3.29 -24.63
CA MET A 1 -9.83 -3.36 -23.25
C MET A 1 -8.65 -3.22 -22.31
N THR A 2 -8.63 -2.17 -21.48
CA THR A 2 -7.44 -1.68 -20.75
C THR A 2 -7.75 -1.45 -19.25
N THR A 3 -8.60 -2.31 -18.68
CA THR A 3 -9.03 -2.26 -17.27
C THR A 3 -8.21 -3.15 -16.33
N VAL A 4 -7.22 -3.88 -16.86
CA VAL A 4 -6.29 -4.70 -16.09
C VAL A 4 -5.05 -3.87 -15.77
N LEU A 5 -4.91 -3.46 -14.52
CA LEU A 5 -3.77 -2.68 -14.04
C LEU A 5 -2.73 -3.61 -13.42
N ARG A 6 -1.45 -3.31 -13.63
CA ARG A 6 -0.42 -3.66 -12.65
C ARG A 6 -0.32 -2.47 -11.71
N ALA A 7 -0.51 -2.69 -10.41
CA ALA A 7 -0.08 -1.66 -9.47
C ALA A 7 1.44 -1.52 -9.57
N SER A 8 1.88 -0.30 -9.35
CA SER A 8 3.21 -0.02 -8.86
C SER A 8 3.04 1.27 -8.07
N PRO A 9 2.83 1.20 -6.74
CA PRO A 9 2.70 2.39 -5.92
C PRO A 9 4.09 3.01 -5.79
N ARG A 10 4.53 3.73 -6.83
CA ARG A 10 5.90 4.26 -7.02
C ARG A 10 6.45 5.15 -5.88
N ARG A 11 5.61 5.45 -4.89
CA ARG A 11 5.92 6.18 -3.65
C ARG A 11 5.04 5.67 -2.50
N PHE A 12 4.99 4.36 -2.23
CA PHE A 12 4.34 3.87 -0.99
C PHE A 12 5.23 4.19 0.20
N VAL A 13 4.66 4.77 1.26
CA VAL A 13 5.38 5.08 2.49
C VAL A 13 5.08 3.98 3.49
N SER A 14 6.10 3.17 3.76
CA SER A 14 6.08 2.09 4.74
C SER A 14 6.50 2.65 6.09
N THR A 15 5.65 2.47 7.10
CA THR A 15 5.95 2.79 8.51
C THR A 15 5.54 1.60 9.37
N PRO A 16 6.14 1.38 10.55
CA PRO A 16 5.88 0.20 11.38
C PRO A 16 4.38 -0.02 11.71
N ALA A 17 3.63 1.07 11.85
CA ALA A 17 2.18 1.03 12.06
C ALA A 17 1.43 0.52 10.82
N ILE A 18 1.78 1.05 9.64
CA ILE A 18 1.19 0.66 8.35
C ILE A 18 1.57 -0.77 7.99
N ASP A 19 2.85 -1.16 8.17
CA ASP A 19 3.35 -2.50 7.84
C ASP A 19 2.67 -3.57 8.69
N ARG A 20 2.45 -3.31 9.99
CA ARG A 20 1.71 -4.22 10.88
C ARG A 20 0.28 -4.45 10.37
N VAL A 21 -0.37 -3.43 9.82
CA VAL A 21 -1.68 -3.55 9.19
C VAL A 21 -1.59 -4.29 7.85
N ALA A 22 -0.59 -3.98 7.02
CA ALA A 22 -0.38 -4.58 5.71
C ALA A 22 -0.10 -6.09 5.82
N VAL A 23 0.82 -6.51 6.69
CA VAL A 23 1.13 -7.92 6.97
C VAL A 23 -0.11 -8.67 7.46
N ARG A 24 -0.93 -8.06 8.34
CA ARG A 24 -2.18 -8.67 8.80
C ARG A 24 -3.20 -8.83 7.67
N ALA A 25 -3.39 -7.81 6.84
CA ALA A 25 -4.28 -7.87 5.68
C ALA A 25 -3.80 -8.91 4.65
N LEU A 26 -2.49 -8.97 4.37
CA LEU A 26 -1.88 -9.95 3.47
C LEU A 26 -2.12 -11.39 3.94
N ARG A 27 -2.02 -11.67 5.25
CA ARG A 27 -2.35 -13.00 5.82
C ARG A 27 -3.79 -13.41 5.53
N TYR A 28 -4.77 -12.52 5.75
CA TYR A 28 -6.18 -12.82 5.44
C TYR A 28 -6.40 -13.07 3.94
N LEU A 29 -5.79 -12.24 3.10
CA LEU A 29 -5.83 -12.39 1.64
C LEU A 29 -5.18 -13.71 1.19
N GLN A 30 -4.02 -14.09 1.73
CA GLN A 30 -3.37 -15.37 1.41
C GLN A 30 -4.29 -16.56 1.76
N SER A 31 -4.91 -16.54 2.94
CA SER A 31 -5.91 -17.52 3.39
C SER A 31 -7.22 -17.55 2.60
N GLY A 32 -7.43 -16.66 1.62
CA GLY A 32 -8.59 -16.67 0.73
C GLY A 32 -9.79 -15.85 1.21
N TYR A 33 -9.68 -15.19 2.36
CA TYR A 33 -10.66 -14.21 2.81
C TYR A 33 -10.51 -12.89 2.05
N SER A 34 -11.62 -12.17 1.90
CA SER A 34 -11.59 -10.81 1.38
C SER A 34 -11.52 -9.80 2.52
N VAL A 35 -10.76 -8.74 2.29
CA VAL A 35 -10.41 -7.76 3.33
C VAL A 35 -11.15 -6.46 3.08
N HIS A 36 -11.67 -5.87 4.14
CA HIS A 36 -12.33 -4.58 4.11
C HIS A 36 -11.55 -3.57 4.96
N LEU A 37 -11.14 -2.46 4.36
CA LEU A 37 -10.39 -1.38 4.98
C LEU A 37 -11.34 -0.23 5.33
N ARG A 38 -11.73 -0.13 6.61
CA ARG A 38 -12.65 0.89 7.13
C ARG A 38 -11.87 2.01 7.81
N GLY A 39 -12.17 3.27 7.53
CA GLY A 39 -11.55 4.40 8.22
C GLY A 39 -11.96 5.75 7.62
N PRO A 40 -11.64 6.89 8.26
CA PRO A 40 -12.09 8.20 7.79
C PRO A 40 -11.54 8.57 6.41
N ALA A 41 -12.12 9.58 5.78
CA ALA A 41 -11.65 10.08 4.48
C ALA A 41 -10.22 10.64 4.60
N GLY A 42 -9.34 10.26 3.66
CA GLY A 42 -7.97 10.79 3.57
C GLY A 42 -6.87 9.99 4.28
N THR A 43 -7.17 8.93 5.03
CA THR A 43 -6.14 8.10 5.73
C THR A 43 -5.33 7.15 4.84
N GLY A 44 -5.41 7.27 3.51
CA GLY A 44 -4.63 6.44 2.58
C GLY A 44 -5.18 5.04 2.31
N LYS A 45 -6.42 4.72 2.69
CA LYS A 45 -7.06 3.39 2.50
C LYS A 45 -6.88 2.81 1.09
N THR A 46 -7.20 3.58 0.04
CA THR A 46 -7.02 3.21 -1.38
C THR A 46 -5.56 2.92 -1.71
N THR A 47 -4.63 3.70 -1.15
CA THR A 47 -3.18 3.53 -1.35
C THR A 47 -2.71 2.22 -0.73
N LEU A 48 -3.19 1.88 0.46
CA LEU A 48 -2.92 0.60 1.11
C LEU A 48 -3.56 -0.57 0.36
N ALA A 49 -4.79 -0.43 -0.15
CA ALA A 49 -5.45 -1.46 -0.96
C ALA A 49 -4.68 -1.78 -2.25
N LEU A 50 -4.21 -0.74 -2.96
CA LEU A 50 -3.38 -0.90 -4.15
C LEU A 50 -2.00 -1.50 -3.82
N HIS A 51 -1.40 -1.15 -2.68
CA HIS A 51 -0.14 -1.75 -2.24
C HIS A 51 -0.30 -3.23 -1.85
N LEU A 52 -1.36 -3.59 -1.13
CA LEU A 52 -1.68 -4.99 -0.84
C LEU A 52 -1.90 -5.83 -2.10
N ALA A 53 -2.57 -5.24 -3.11
CA ALA A 53 -2.78 -5.90 -4.38
C ALA A 53 -1.49 -6.04 -5.22
N ASP A 54 -0.57 -5.08 -5.10
CA ASP A 54 0.80 -5.17 -5.67
C ASP A 54 1.62 -6.29 -5.00
N LEU A 55 1.58 -6.39 -3.66
CA LEU A 55 2.23 -7.46 -2.88
C LEU A 55 1.69 -8.86 -3.21
N LEU A 56 0.46 -8.98 -3.70
CA LEU A 56 -0.08 -10.25 -4.22
C LEU A 56 0.51 -10.64 -5.60
N THR A 57 1.27 -9.76 -6.25
CA THR A 57 1.90 -9.94 -7.57
C THR A 57 0.92 -10.34 -8.69
N ARG A 58 -0.34 -9.93 -8.57
CA ARG A 58 -1.43 -10.29 -9.48
C ARG A 58 -1.95 -9.09 -10.27
N PRO A 59 -2.57 -9.31 -11.44
CA PRO A 59 -3.27 -8.26 -12.14
C PRO A 59 -4.45 -7.76 -11.29
N ILE A 60 -4.70 -6.45 -11.36
CA ILE A 60 -5.64 -5.74 -10.50
C ILE A 60 -6.76 -5.17 -11.34
N MET A 61 -7.98 -5.27 -10.83
CA MET A 61 -9.15 -4.65 -11.42
C MET A 61 -9.74 -3.65 -10.43
N LEU A 62 -9.68 -2.37 -10.78
CA LEU A 62 -10.10 -1.27 -9.93
C LEU A 62 -11.54 -0.86 -10.24
N VAL A 63 -12.35 -0.72 -9.19
CA VAL A 63 -13.74 -0.27 -9.21
C VAL A 63 -13.87 0.84 -8.17
N TYR A 64 -14.63 1.87 -8.51
CA TYR A 64 -14.98 2.98 -7.62
C TYR A 64 -16.48 2.93 -7.38
N GLY A 65 -16.91 3.14 -6.14
CA GLY A 65 -18.32 3.19 -5.77
C GLY A 65 -18.98 4.49 -6.25
N ASP A 66 -20.13 4.33 -6.89
CA ASP A 66 -20.96 5.41 -7.40
C ASP A 66 -22.44 4.98 -7.42
N ASP A 67 -23.36 5.91 -7.15
CA ASP A 67 -24.80 5.67 -7.01
C ASP A 67 -25.49 5.42 -8.36
N GLU A 68 -24.82 5.72 -9.47
CA GLU A 68 -25.27 5.40 -10.83
C GLU A 68 -24.86 4.00 -11.31
N PHE A 69 -23.97 3.29 -10.59
CA PHE A 69 -23.53 1.95 -10.99
C PHE A 69 -24.70 0.97 -11.06
N LYS A 70 -24.72 0.16 -12.12
CA LYS A 70 -25.68 -0.94 -12.30
C LYS A 70 -24.98 -2.28 -12.14
N THR A 71 -25.76 -3.29 -11.79
CA THR A 71 -25.31 -4.70 -11.71
C THR A 71 -24.63 -5.16 -13.00
N SER A 72 -25.08 -4.69 -14.16
CA SER A 72 -24.46 -5.02 -15.45
C SER A 72 -23.13 -4.31 -15.71
N ASP A 73 -22.78 -3.24 -14.99
CA ASP A 73 -21.45 -2.63 -15.05
C ASP A 73 -20.40 -3.43 -14.29
N LEU A 74 -20.81 -4.26 -13.32
CA LEU A 74 -19.93 -5.27 -12.70
C LEU A 74 -19.89 -6.56 -13.52
N ILE A 75 -21.04 -7.12 -13.88
CA ILE A 75 -21.12 -8.46 -14.50
C ILE A 75 -20.80 -8.41 -16.01
N GLY A 76 -21.33 -7.43 -16.72
CA GLY A 76 -21.32 -7.39 -18.18
C GLY A 76 -22.67 -6.97 -18.73
N ASN A 77 -22.64 -6.49 -19.97
CA ASN A 77 -23.81 -6.10 -20.74
C ASN A 77 -23.82 -6.87 -22.07
N GLN A 78 -25.01 -7.06 -22.64
CA GLN A 78 -25.14 -7.38 -24.07
C GLN A 78 -24.71 -6.13 -24.85
N SER A 79 -23.68 -6.23 -25.69
CA SER A 79 -23.13 -5.12 -26.43
C SER A 79 -22.79 -5.53 -27.86
N GLY A 80 -23.50 -4.91 -28.81
CA GLY A 80 -23.36 -5.18 -30.23
C GLY A 80 -24.16 -6.38 -30.73
N TYR A 81 -24.37 -6.39 -32.05
CA TYR A 81 -25.15 -7.38 -32.77
C TYR A 81 -24.31 -7.93 -33.93
N THR A 82 -24.09 -9.24 -33.94
CA THR A 82 -23.56 -9.95 -35.10
C THR A 82 -24.74 -10.35 -35.99
N ARG A 83 -24.95 -9.63 -37.10
CA ARG A 83 -25.97 -9.96 -38.11
C ARG A 83 -25.34 -10.78 -39.23
N LYS A 84 -25.78 -12.02 -39.40
CA LYS A 84 -25.37 -12.90 -40.51
C LYS A 84 -26.55 -13.07 -41.47
N LYS A 85 -26.48 -12.36 -42.60
CA LYS A 85 -27.45 -12.50 -43.69
C LYS A 85 -26.92 -13.49 -44.73
N VAL A 86 -27.59 -14.63 -44.88
CA VAL A 86 -27.32 -15.59 -45.97
C VAL A 86 -28.38 -15.37 -47.04
N VAL A 87 -27.95 -15.05 -48.25
CA VAL A 87 -28.82 -14.97 -49.44
C VAL A 87 -28.48 -16.16 -50.31
N ASP A 88 -29.35 -17.17 -50.29
CA ASP A 88 -29.22 -18.36 -51.12
C ASP A 88 -30.15 -18.23 -52.33
N ASN A 89 -29.60 -18.44 -53.53
CA ASN A 89 -30.27 -18.28 -54.81
C ASN A 89 -30.09 -19.54 -55.67
N TYR A 90 -30.17 -20.71 -55.01
CA TYR A 90 -29.97 -22.04 -55.59
C TYR A 90 -30.89 -22.36 -56.78
N ILE A 91 -32.05 -21.69 -56.87
CA ILE A 91 -32.95 -21.72 -58.03
C ILE A 91 -33.20 -20.29 -58.46
N HIS A 92 -32.99 -19.97 -59.74
CA HIS A 92 -33.05 -18.58 -60.27
C HIS A 92 -34.38 -17.84 -60.08
N SER A 93 -35.44 -18.53 -59.67
CA SER A 93 -36.78 -17.99 -59.40
C SER A 93 -37.13 -17.86 -57.91
N VAL A 94 -36.27 -18.32 -56.98
CA VAL A 94 -36.56 -18.34 -55.53
C VAL A 94 -35.33 -17.91 -54.73
N VAL A 95 -35.42 -16.72 -54.11
CA VAL A 95 -34.40 -16.22 -53.19
C VAL A 95 -34.77 -16.59 -51.76
N LYS A 96 -33.93 -17.38 -51.09
CA LYS A 96 -34.01 -17.61 -49.64
C LYS A 96 -33.12 -16.59 -48.93
N VAL A 97 -33.70 -15.81 -48.04
CA VAL A 97 -32.96 -14.87 -47.18
C VAL A 97 -33.08 -15.34 -45.74
N GLU A 98 -31.98 -15.83 -45.18
CA GLU A 98 -31.84 -16.06 -43.74
C GLU A 98 -31.11 -14.88 -43.12
N ASP A 99 -31.60 -14.40 -41.96
CA ASP A 99 -31.06 -13.23 -41.29
C ASP A 99 -30.93 -13.54 -39.79
N GLU A 100 -29.79 -14.08 -39.39
CA GLU A 100 -29.50 -14.35 -37.98
C GLU A 100 -28.99 -13.10 -37.28
N LEU A 101 -29.67 -12.69 -36.22
CA LEU A 101 -29.31 -11.55 -35.39
C LEU A 101 -28.86 -12.06 -34.01
N ARG A 102 -27.54 -12.14 -33.78
CA ARG A 102 -26.95 -12.63 -32.53
C ARG A 102 -26.46 -11.46 -31.68
N GLN A 103 -26.89 -11.36 -30.42
CA GLN A 103 -26.33 -10.40 -29.48
C GLN A 103 -25.00 -10.92 -28.92
N ASN A 104 -23.98 -10.07 -28.90
CA ASN A 104 -22.69 -10.41 -28.30
C ASN A 104 -22.68 -10.00 -26.82
N TRP A 105 -22.26 -10.89 -25.93
CA TRP A 105 -22.05 -10.55 -24.53
C TRP A 105 -20.63 -10.03 -24.31
N VAL A 106 -20.50 -8.94 -23.55
CA VAL A 106 -19.20 -8.39 -23.13
C VAL A 106 -19.07 -8.51 -21.62
N ASP A 107 -18.08 -9.30 -21.17
CA ASP A 107 -17.74 -9.43 -19.74
C ASP A 107 -17.22 -8.12 -19.19
N SER A 108 -17.75 -7.70 -18.04
CA SER A 108 -17.25 -6.53 -17.30
C SER A 108 -16.35 -6.94 -16.13
N ARG A 109 -16.02 -5.97 -15.28
CA ARG A 109 -14.90 -5.99 -14.33
C ARG A 109 -14.95 -7.17 -13.36
N LEU A 110 -16.11 -7.43 -12.73
CA LEU A 110 -16.23 -8.52 -11.75
C LEU A 110 -16.11 -9.89 -12.44
N THR A 111 -16.84 -10.10 -13.53
CA THR A 111 -16.85 -11.38 -14.27
C THR A 111 -15.47 -11.73 -14.82
N LEU A 112 -14.74 -10.74 -15.35
CA LEU A 112 -13.37 -10.94 -15.83
C LEU A 112 -12.40 -11.22 -14.67
N ALA A 113 -12.47 -10.45 -13.58
CA ALA A 113 -11.63 -10.69 -12.41
C ALA A 113 -11.86 -12.08 -11.79
N CYS A 114 -13.13 -12.52 -11.71
CA CYS A 114 -13.50 -13.82 -11.19
C CYS A 114 -13.12 -14.99 -12.11
N ARG A 115 -13.15 -14.81 -13.45
CA ARG A 115 -12.69 -15.85 -14.39
C ARG A 115 -11.17 -16.00 -14.36
N GLU A 116 -10.45 -14.89 -14.48
CA GLU A 116 -8.99 -14.89 -14.61
C GLU A 116 -8.24 -14.97 -13.25
N GLY A 117 -8.94 -14.84 -12.12
CA GLY A 117 -8.35 -14.93 -10.77
C GLY A 117 -7.61 -13.66 -10.32
N PHE A 118 -8.04 -12.50 -10.81
CA PHE A 118 -7.43 -11.20 -10.50
C PHE A 118 -7.78 -10.70 -9.10
N THR A 119 -7.05 -9.68 -8.64
CA THR A 119 -7.39 -8.97 -7.40
C THR A 119 -8.32 -7.81 -7.71
N LEU A 120 -9.55 -7.88 -7.22
CA LEU A 120 -10.52 -6.79 -7.28
C LEU A 120 -10.20 -5.80 -6.15
N VAL A 121 -10.02 -4.53 -6.49
CA VAL A 121 -9.99 -3.43 -5.52
C VAL A 121 -11.26 -2.60 -5.75
N TYR A 122 -12.13 -2.54 -4.74
CA TYR A 122 -13.37 -1.77 -4.78
C TYR A 122 -13.30 -0.64 -3.74
N ASP A 123 -13.06 0.57 -4.22
CA ASP A 123 -12.91 1.76 -3.40
C ASP A 123 -14.28 2.41 -3.15
N GLU A 124 -14.55 2.82 -1.90
CA GLU A 124 -15.81 3.48 -1.48
C GLU A 124 -17.09 2.68 -1.83
N PHE A 125 -17.09 1.35 -1.64
CA PHE A 125 -18.21 0.46 -2.03
C PHE A 125 -19.56 0.80 -1.37
N ASN A 126 -19.53 1.54 -0.26
CA ASN A 126 -20.69 2.04 0.46
C ASN A 126 -21.47 3.11 -0.33
N ARG A 127 -20.83 3.77 -1.32
CA ARG A 127 -21.43 4.70 -2.29
C ARG A 127 -22.10 4.00 -3.47
N SER A 128 -22.43 2.71 -3.33
CA SER A 128 -23.05 1.93 -4.40
C SER A 128 -24.27 1.18 -3.91
N ARG A 129 -25.24 1.06 -4.82
CA ARG A 129 -26.55 0.51 -4.50
C ARG A 129 -26.45 -0.92 -3.95
N PRO A 130 -27.29 -1.30 -2.97
CA PRO A 130 -27.45 -2.67 -2.50
C PRO A 130 -27.48 -3.75 -3.58
N GLU A 131 -28.24 -3.50 -4.65
CA GLU A 131 -28.47 -4.43 -5.76
C GLU A 131 -27.17 -4.81 -6.49
N VAL A 132 -26.22 -3.88 -6.56
CA VAL A 132 -24.88 -4.07 -7.14
C VAL A 132 -24.03 -4.93 -6.19
N ASN A 133 -24.12 -4.65 -4.89
CA ASN A 133 -23.36 -5.36 -3.86
C ASN A 133 -23.83 -6.80 -3.62
N ASN A 134 -25.11 -7.11 -3.90
CA ASN A 134 -25.63 -8.47 -3.82
C ASN A 134 -24.89 -9.47 -4.74
N VAL A 135 -24.41 -9.02 -5.90
CA VAL A 135 -23.60 -9.85 -6.83
C VAL A 135 -22.29 -10.30 -6.18
N LEU A 136 -21.70 -9.43 -5.36
CA LEU A 136 -20.45 -9.70 -4.67
C LEU A 136 -20.64 -10.73 -3.56
N LEU A 137 -21.83 -10.82 -2.93
CA LEU A 137 -22.14 -11.87 -1.95
C LEU A 137 -21.96 -13.26 -2.58
N SER A 138 -22.65 -13.54 -3.70
CA SER A 138 -22.54 -14.83 -4.40
C SER A 138 -21.11 -15.13 -4.88
N ALA A 139 -20.43 -14.11 -5.42
CA ALA A 139 -19.04 -14.25 -5.88
C ALA A 139 -18.05 -14.57 -4.74
N LEU A 140 -18.29 -14.05 -3.54
CA LEU A 140 -17.41 -14.21 -2.38
C LEU A 140 -17.73 -15.47 -1.56
N GLU A 141 -19.00 -15.78 -1.34
CA GLU A 141 -19.46 -16.90 -0.51
C GLU A 141 -19.53 -18.20 -1.32
N GLU A 142 -20.38 -18.26 -2.33
CA GLU A 142 -20.64 -19.47 -3.13
C GLU A 142 -19.53 -19.75 -4.16
N LYS A 143 -18.61 -18.79 -4.38
CA LYS A 143 -17.63 -18.80 -5.47
C LYS A 143 -18.30 -19.00 -6.84
N LEU A 144 -19.49 -18.42 -7.01
CA LEU A 144 -20.33 -18.51 -8.20
C LEU A 144 -20.91 -17.13 -8.52
N ILE A 145 -20.90 -16.77 -9.81
CA ILE A 145 -21.64 -15.62 -10.34
C ILE A 145 -22.74 -16.15 -11.24
N VAL A 146 -23.97 -15.73 -10.97
CA VAL A 146 -25.11 -15.96 -11.87
C VAL A 146 -25.08 -14.89 -12.96
N LEU A 147 -24.95 -15.31 -14.21
CA LEU A 147 -25.02 -14.47 -15.39
C LEU A 147 -26.46 -14.47 -15.93
N PRO A 148 -26.97 -13.36 -16.49
CA PRO A 148 -28.26 -13.35 -17.15
C PRO A 148 -28.32 -14.40 -18.27
N PRO A 149 -29.45 -15.14 -18.43
CA PRO A 149 -29.55 -16.21 -19.40
C PRO A 149 -29.31 -15.68 -20.82
N SER A 150 -28.46 -16.38 -21.56
CA SER A 150 -28.10 -16.05 -22.93
C SER A 150 -27.91 -17.34 -23.73
N HIS A 151 -28.42 -17.38 -24.97
CA HIS A 151 -28.56 -18.60 -25.78
C HIS A 151 -27.28 -19.43 -26.01
N ASN A 152 -26.09 -18.89 -25.72
CA ASN A 152 -24.79 -19.54 -26.00
C ASN A 152 -23.82 -19.58 -24.79
N ARG A 153 -24.27 -19.44 -23.54
CA ARG A 153 -23.37 -19.47 -22.36
C ARG A 153 -23.96 -20.22 -21.17
N SER A 154 -23.09 -20.77 -20.32
CA SER A 154 -23.45 -21.21 -18.98
C SER A 154 -23.99 -20.04 -18.14
N GLU A 155 -25.16 -20.24 -17.54
CA GLU A 155 -25.81 -19.29 -16.62
C GLU A 155 -24.99 -19.07 -15.34
N TYR A 156 -24.06 -19.97 -15.03
CA TYR A 156 -23.18 -19.91 -13.87
C TYR A 156 -21.73 -19.77 -14.32
N LEU A 157 -21.01 -18.84 -13.70
CA LEU A 157 -19.56 -18.70 -13.78
C LEU A 157 -18.94 -19.09 -12.43
N ARG A 158 -18.05 -20.09 -12.42
CA ARG A 158 -17.27 -20.45 -11.24
C ARG A 158 -16.13 -19.45 -11.03
N VAL A 159 -16.02 -18.93 -9.82
CA VAL A 159 -14.96 -17.99 -9.43
C VAL A 159 -13.66 -18.76 -9.23
N ASN A 160 -12.58 -18.26 -9.84
CA ASN A 160 -11.25 -18.84 -9.78
C ASN A 160 -10.73 -18.84 -8.32
N PRO A 161 -10.15 -19.95 -7.80
CA PRO A 161 -9.60 -20.01 -6.44
C PRO A 161 -8.53 -18.95 -6.11
N GLN A 162 -7.93 -18.32 -7.12
CA GLN A 162 -6.96 -17.23 -6.97
C GLN A 162 -7.58 -15.84 -6.88
N PHE A 163 -8.87 -15.68 -7.16
CA PHE A 163 -9.59 -14.41 -7.02
C PHE A 163 -9.49 -13.89 -5.57
N ARG A 164 -9.22 -12.58 -5.41
CA ARG A 164 -9.18 -11.89 -4.12
C ARG A 164 -9.90 -10.56 -4.26
N ALA A 165 -10.56 -10.11 -3.20
CA ALA A 165 -11.18 -8.80 -3.16
C ALA A 165 -10.72 -7.98 -1.95
N ILE A 166 -10.46 -6.69 -2.20
CA ILE A 166 -10.11 -5.69 -1.21
C ILE A 166 -11.11 -4.55 -1.34
N PHE A 167 -11.82 -4.26 -0.26
CA PHE A 167 -12.85 -3.22 -0.18
C PHE A 167 -12.37 -2.05 0.66
N THR A 168 -12.81 -0.83 0.37
CA THR A 168 -12.64 0.31 1.27
C THR A 168 -13.98 0.98 1.57
N SER A 169 -14.14 1.53 2.77
CA SER A 169 -15.29 2.39 3.11
C SER A 169 -14.93 3.53 4.04
N ASN A 170 -15.78 4.55 4.06
CA ASN A 170 -15.77 5.64 5.02
C ASN A 170 -16.91 5.43 6.05
N PRO A 171 -16.64 5.37 7.37
CA PRO A 171 -17.68 5.16 8.37
C PRO A 171 -18.76 6.26 8.41
N GLU A 172 -18.46 7.48 7.97
CA GLU A 172 -19.43 8.59 8.03
C GLU A 172 -20.46 8.57 6.91
N GLU A 173 -20.08 8.04 5.74
CA GLU A 173 -21.00 7.81 4.62
C GLU A 173 -21.96 6.64 4.89
N TYR A 174 -21.79 5.93 6.01
CA TYR A 174 -22.75 4.92 6.49
C TYR A 174 -23.99 5.54 7.16
N CYS A 175 -23.97 6.84 7.47
CA CYS A 175 -25.04 7.54 8.17
C CYS A 175 -26.24 7.89 7.27
N GLY A 176 -26.82 6.88 6.62
CA GLY A 176 -28.07 7.05 5.88
C GLY A 176 -28.35 5.94 4.87
N VAL A 177 -29.31 5.07 5.23
CA VAL A 177 -30.01 4.13 4.34
C VAL A 177 -29.15 2.95 3.84
N HIS A 178 -29.71 1.73 4.01
CA HIS A 178 -29.38 0.42 3.40
C HIS A 178 -28.84 -0.69 4.34
N ALA A 179 -29.78 -1.33 5.06
CA ALA A 179 -29.57 -2.51 5.91
C ALA A 179 -29.06 -3.79 5.19
N THR A 180 -28.73 -3.70 3.90
CA THR A 180 -28.15 -4.79 3.10
C THR A 180 -26.62 -4.78 3.14
N GLN A 181 -25.99 -3.67 3.53
CA GLN A 181 -24.53 -3.57 3.60
C GLN A 181 -23.95 -4.45 4.72
N ASP A 182 -24.67 -4.64 5.83
CA ASP A 182 -24.29 -5.51 6.95
C ASP A 182 -23.99 -6.96 6.48
N ALA A 183 -24.82 -7.51 5.60
CA ALA A 183 -24.64 -8.89 5.10
C ALA A 183 -23.34 -9.09 4.30
N LEU A 184 -22.82 -8.03 3.65
CA LEU A 184 -21.51 -8.07 3.01
C LEU A 184 -20.39 -7.94 4.06
N LEU A 185 -20.57 -7.06 5.05
CA LEU A 185 -19.60 -6.85 6.14
C LEU A 185 -19.37 -8.13 6.97
N ASP A 186 -20.41 -8.92 7.25
CA ASP A 186 -20.30 -10.22 7.95
C ASP A 186 -19.42 -11.25 7.21
N ARG A 187 -19.29 -11.10 5.88
CA ARG A 187 -18.49 -11.98 5.00
C ARG A 187 -17.08 -11.45 4.74
N LEU A 188 -16.74 -10.27 5.26
CA LEU A 188 -15.48 -9.57 5.02
C LEU A 188 -14.68 -9.39 6.31
N VAL A 189 -13.36 -9.62 6.24
CA VAL A 189 -12.48 -9.32 7.36
C VAL A 189 -12.26 -7.81 7.43
N THR A 190 -13.03 -7.14 8.28
CA THR A 190 -12.95 -5.69 8.48
C THR A 190 -11.76 -5.31 9.34
N ILE A 191 -10.87 -4.50 8.77
CA ILE A 191 -9.73 -3.88 9.42
C ILE A 191 -10.01 -2.38 9.55
N ASN A 192 -10.08 -1.90 10.78
CA ASN A 192 -10.14 -0.47 11.06
C ASN A 192 -8.75 0.16 10.87
N ILE A 193 -8.67 1.17 10.01
CA ILE A 193 -7.52 2.05 9.80
C ILE A 193 -7.85 3.37 10.52
N PRO A 194 -7.27 3.61 11.71
CA PRO A 194 -7.40 4.89 12.38
C PRO A 194 -6.68 6.00 11.59
N GLU A 195 -6.84 7.24 12.02
CA GLU A 195 -5.94 8.30 11.55
C GLU A 195 -4.50 7.97 11.98
N PRO A 196 -3.51 8.06 11.07
CA PRO A 196 -2.10 7.81 11.41
C PRO A 196 -1.61 8.73 12.53
N ASP A 197 -0.69 8.22 13.33
CA ASP A 197 0.01 8.96 14.38
C ASP A 197 0.91 10.08 13.81
N GLU A 198 1.35 10.98 14.67
CA GLU A 198 2.12 12.18 14.30
C GLU A 198 3.43 11.85 13.56
N LEU A 199 4.13 10.78 13.97
CA LEU A 199 5.37 10.33 13.35
C LEU A 199 5.10 9.69 11.98
N THR A 200 4.08 8.83 11.87
CA THR A 200 3.64 8.30 10.58
C THR A 200 3.18 9.41 9.64
N GLN A 201 2.45 10.42 10.10
CA GLN A 201 2.05 11.56 9.28
C GLN A 201 3.25 12.38 8.80
N GLN A 202 4.21 12.68 9.68
CA GLN A 202 5.45 13.37 9.35
C GLN A 202 6.22 12.62 8.26
N GLU A 203 6.46 11.31 8.44
CA GLU A 203 7.24 10.52 7.50
C GLU A 203 6.51 10.33 6.15
N ILE A 204 5.16 10.25 6.14
CA ILE A 204 4.37 10.31 4.91
C ILE A 204 4.56 11.65 4.19
N VAL A 205 4.52 12.78 4.90
CA VAL A 205 4.71 14.10 4.29
C VAL A 205 6.12 14.20 3.69
N VAL A 206 7.17 13.91 4.47
CA VAL A 206 8.57 13.95 4.04
C VAL A 206 8.81 13.10 2.79
N GLN A 207 8.40 11.83 2.79
CA GLN A 207 8.65 10.93 1.65
C GLN A 207 7.75 11.21 0.44
N LYS A 208 6.65 11.97 0.59
CA LYS A 208 5.76 12.34 -0.52
C LYS A 208 6.10 13.68 -1.16
N THR A 209 6.51 14.66 -0.36
CA THR A 209 6.72 16.05 -0.77
C THR A 209 8.16 16.51 -0.67
N GLU A 210 9.09 15.64 -0.25
CA GLU A 210 10.55 15.90 -0.25
C GLU A 210 10.94 17.17 0.54
N ILE A 211 10.15 17.48 1.58
CA ILE A 211 10.36 18.58 2.54
C ILE A 211 11.14 18.07 3.76
N ASP A 212 11.81 18.98 4.49
CA ASP A 212 12.55 18.62 5.69
C ASP A 212 11.64 18.15 6.85
N ARG A 213 12.22 17.33 7.74
CA ARG A 213 11.50 16.70 8.86
C ARG A 213 10.95 17.71 9.86
N SER A 214 11.64 18.83 10.10
CA SER A 214 11.21 19.91 11.01
C SER A 214 9.96 20.62 10.50
N SER A 215 9.97 21.04 9.25
CA SER A 215 8.84 21.67 8.56
C SER A 215 7.63 20.73 8.47
N ALA A 216 7.85 19.45 8.13
CA ALA A 216 6.79 18.45 8.12
C ALA A 216 6.13 18.29 9.50
N LEU A 217 6.93 18.27 10.59
CA LEU A 217 6.41 18.18 11.95
C LEU A 217 5.59 19.41 12.34
N LEU A 218 6.06 20.62 12.00
CA LEU A 218 5.35 21.88 12.24
C LEU A 218 3.99 21.88 11.55
N ILE A 219 3.95 21.52 10.26
CA ILE A 219 2.70 21.42 9.48
C ILE A 219 1.74 20.40 10.12
N VAL A 220 2.22 19.19 10.42
CA VAL A 220 1.38 18.13 11.03
C VAL A 220 0.81 18.58 12.38
N ARG A 221 1.62 19.19 13.25
CA ARG A 221 1.17 19.71 14.55
C ARG A 221 0.15 20.83 14.39
N LEU A 222 0.38 21.78 13.49
CA LEU A 222 -0.53 22.90 13.23
C LEU A 222 -1.89 22.39 12.74
N VAL A 223 -1.92 21.49 11.75
CA VAL A 223 -3.16 20.93 11.20
C VAL A 223 -3.92 20.12 12.25
N LYS A 224 -3.20 19.31 13.06
CA LYS A 224 -3.77 18.53 14.16
C LYS A 224 -4.37 19.43 15.24
N ALA A 225 -3.65 20.45 15.69
CA ALA A 225 -4.11 21.39 16.70
C ALA A 225 -5.31 22.24 16.21
N PHE A 226 -5.29 22.66 14.94
CA PHE A 226 -6.43 23.34 14.30
C PHE A 226 -7.68 22.47 14.33
N ARG A 227 -7.59 21.21 13.85
CA ARG A 227 -8.73 20.28 13.82
C ARG A 227 -9.31 19.97 15.20
N VAL A 228 -8.47 19.88 16.24
CA VAL A 228 -8.92 19.72 17.62
C VAL A 228 -9.66 20.97 18.12
N LYS A 229 -9.14 22.18 17.86
CA LYS A 229 -9.83 23.44 18.22
C LYS A 229 -11.14 23.65 17.40
N THR A 230 -11.21 23.20 16.15
CA THR A 230 -12.40 23.36 15.28
C THR A 230 -13.37 22.16 15.25
N GLN A 231 -13.18 21.15 16.11
CA GLN A 231 -14.01 19.92 16.20
C GLN A 231 -14.31 19.27 14.83
N THR A 232 -13.31 19.26 13.94
CA THR A 232 -13.48 18.81 12.55
C THR A 232 -13.14 17.32 12.40
N ASP A 233 -14.06 16.47 12.86
CA ASP A 233 -13.91 15.00 12.86
C ASP A 233 -13.95 14.39 11.45
N LYS A 234 -14.62 15.05 10.50
CA LYS A 234 -15.09 14.45 9.23
C LYS A 234 -14.03 14.03 8.21
N ALA A 235 -12.81 14.54 8.32
CA ALA A 235 -11.75 14.27 7.35
C ALA A 235 -10.37 14.28 8.02
N SER A 236 -9.52 13.31 7.66
CA SER A 236 -8.14 13.25 8.15
C SER A 236 -7.33 14.46 7.70
N GLY A 237 -6.49 14.97 8.63
CA GLY A 237 -5.61 16.11 8.38
C GLY A 237 -4.55 15.84 7.31
N LEU A 238 -4.23 14.57 7.04
CA LEU A 238 -3.14 14.16 6.16
C LEU A 238 -3.21 14.78 4.75
N ARG A 239 -4.41 14.93 4.18
CA ARG A 239 -4.58 15.60 2.88
C ARG A 239 -4.16 17.08 2.95
N ALA A 240 -4.57 17.79 4.00
CA ALA A 240 -4.20 19.19 4.21
C ALA A 240 -2.68 19.34 4.42
N CYS A 241 -2.07 18.48 5.24
CA CYS A 241 -0.61 18.44 5.41
C CYS A 241 0.12 18.26 4.08
N LEU A 242 -0.33 17.32 3.22
CA LEU A 242 0.26 17.06 1.92
C LEU A 242 0.08 18.22 0.92
N MET A 243 -1.06 18.92 0.94
CA MET A 243 -1.25 20.13 0.12
C MET A 243 -0.31 21.25 0.57
N ILE A 244 -0.25 21.51 1.89
CA ILE A 244 0.60 22.56 2.45
C ILE A 244 2.07 22.28 2.12
N ALA A 245 2.57 21.10 2.50
CA ALA A 245 3.96 20.73 2.31
C ALA A 245 4.37 20.66 0.84
N LYS A 246 3.48 20.20 -0.06
CA LYS A 246 3.77 20.19 -1.49
C LYS A 246 3.91 21.60 -2.05
N VAL A 247 2.98 22.51 -1.76
CA VAL A 247 3.07 23.90 -2.26
C VAL A 247 4.29 24.61 -1.67
N CYS A 248 4.63 24.35 -0.40
CA CYS A 248 5.85 24.88 0.21
C CYS A 248 7.13 24.38 -0.49
N HIS A 249 7.19 23.09 -0.87
CA HIS A 249 8.31 22.53 -1.62
C HIS A 249 8.36 23.06 -3.06
N ASP A 250 7.26 22.96 -3.82
CA ASP A 250 7.18 23.33 -5.23
C ASP A 250 7.51 24.83 -5.47
N HIS A 251 7.24 25.69 -4.47
CA HIS A 251 7.50 27.14 -4.52
C HIS A 251 8.66 27.61 -3.61
N ALA A 252 9.38 26.70 -2.95
CA ALA A 252 10.44 27.01 -1.99
C ALA A 252 10.04 28.00 -0.85
N VAL A 253 8.77 27.97 -0.44
CA VAL A 253 8.26 28.79 0.67
C VAL A 253 8.82 28.27 1.98
N THR A 254 9.48 29.13 2.75
CA THR A 254 10.02 28.75 4.07
C THR A 254 8.87 28.45 5.04
N VAL A 255 8.83 27.22 5.54
CA VAL A 255 7.84 26.77 6.53
C VAL A 255 8.23 27.32 7.90
N HIS A 256 7.84 28.57 8.13
CA HIS A 256 8.07 29.27 9.37
C HIS A 256 6.80 30.02 9.77
N SER A 257 6.43 29.94 11.05
CA SER A 257 5.21 30.53 11.60
C SER A 257 5.18 32.06 11.51
N GLY A 258 6.31 32.71 11.27
CA GLY A 258 6.43 34.14 10.95
C GLY A 258 6.30 34.52 9.46
N ASN A 259 6.38 33.57 8.50
CA ASN A 259 6.31 33.89 7.06
C ASN A 259 4.85 34.16 6.63
N ALA A 260 4.59 35.31 6.01
CA ALA A 260 3.28 35.69 5.50
C ALA A 260 2.73 34.71 4.47
N GLU A 261 3.55 34.27 3.51
CA GLU A 261 3.11 33.34 2.44
C GLU A 261 2.68 31.98 3.02
N PHE A 262 3.39 31.49 4.04
CA PHE A 262 3.03 30.26 4.73
C PHE A 262 1.71 30.40 5.52
N ARG A 263 1.45 31.57 6.11
CA ARG A 263 0.20 31.88 6.83
C ARG A 263 -1.00 31.92 5.89
N ASP A 264 -0.88 32.62 4.77
CA ASP A 264 -1.95 32.75 3.77
C ASP A 264 -2.30 31.38 3.17
N LEU A 265 -1.27 30.58 2.86
CA LEU A 265 -1.41 29.20 2.40
C LEU A 265 -2.09 28.29 3.45
N CYS A 266 -1.76 28.45 4.74
CA CYS A 266 -2.47 27.76 5.82
C CYS A 266 -3.94 28.21 5.91
N CYS A 267 -4.23 29.50 5.75
CA CYS A 267 -5.60 30.04 5.75
C CYS A 267 -6.44 29.40 4.63
N ASP A 268 -5.95 29.43 3.38
CA ASP A 268 -6.67 28.89 2.21
C ASP A 268 -6.97 27.38 2.36
N VAL A 269 -6.00 26.61 2.85
CA VAL A 269 -6.12 25.15 2.97
C VAL A 269 -6.96 24.73 4.18
N LEU A 270 -6.96 25.48 5.28
CA LEU A 270 -7.59 25.04 6.54
C LEU A 270 -8.96 25.68 6.79
N LEU A 271 -9.15 26.97 6.48
CA LEU A 271 -10.43 27.65 6.72
C LEU A 271 -11.53 27.04 5.85
N SER A 272 -11.22 26.73 4.59
CA SER A 272 -12.11 26.06 3.63
C SER A 272 -12.59 24.66 4.05
N ARG A 273 -11.97 24.06 5.08
CA ARG A 273 -12.31 22.73 5.61
C ARG A 273 -12.94 22.77 6.99
N SER A 274 -13.02 23.94 7.62
CA SER A 274 -13.65 24.12 8.92
C SER A 274 -15.17 24.23 8.80
N THR A 275 -15.90 23.70 9.78
CA THR A 275 -17.38 23.86 9.90
C THR A 275 -17.77 25.03 10.80
N ALA A 276 -16.79 25.79 11.30
CA ALA A 276 -16.99 26.94 12.17
C ALA A 276 -17.26 28.22 11.36
N SER A 277 -17.59 29.32 12.04
CA SER A 277 -17.65 30.64 11.39
C SER A 277 -16.27 31.02 10.85
N LEU A 278 -16.22 31.70 9.69
CA LEU A 278 -14.94 32.11 9.09
C LEU A 278 -14.14 33.01 10.03
N GLU A 279 -14.79 33.89 10.80
CA GLU A 279 -14.12 34.76 11.76
C GLU A 279 -13.48 33.98 12.91
N ASP A 280 -14.19 33.00 13.47
CA ASP A 280 -13.69 32.25 14.63
C ASP A 280 -12.63 31.23 14.22
N ALA A 281 -12.81 30.56 13.08
CA ALA A 281 -11.78 29.71 12.48
C ALA A 281 -10.50 30.49 12.18
N THR A 282 -10.64 31.72 11.67
CA THR A 282 -9.50 32.61 11.40
C THR A 282 -8.80 32.99 12.71
N LYS A 283 -9.53 33.47 13.74
CA LYS A 283 -8.95 33.79 15.06
C LYS A 283 -8.24 32.58 15.69
N MET A 284 -8.81 31.38 15.61
CA MET A 284 -8.19 30.15 16.11
C MET A 284 -6.88 29.81 15.37
N LEU A 285 -6.86 29.98 14.04
CA LEU A 285 -5.67 29.73 13.22
C LEU A 285 -4.54 30.74 13.52
N TRP A 286 -4.85 32.03 13.63
CA TRP A 286 -3.88 33.06 14.02
C TRP A 286 -3.31 32.82 15.42
N ASN A 287 -4.16 32.43 16.39
CA ASN A 287 -3.69 32.08 17.73
C ASN A 287 -2.75 30.87 17.69
N LEU A 288 -3.07 29.81 16.94
CA LEU A 288 -2.19 28.65 16.75
C LEU A 288 -0.86 28.98 16.06
N LEU A 289 -0.90 29.83 15.03
CA LEU A 289 0.30 30.30 14.34
C LEU A 289 1.20 31.11 15.28
N ASN A 290 0.63 31.95 16.14
CA ASN A 290 1.38 32.73 17.12
C ASN A 290 1.88 31.87 18.30
N GLU A 291 1.09 30.92 18.80
CA GLU A 291 1.51 29.89 19.78
C GLU A 291 2.71 29.08 19.24
N ALA A 292 2.71 28.77 17.94
CA ALA A 292 3.81 28.06 17.28
C ALA A 292 5.09 28.91 17.06
N ILE A 293 5.04 30.24 17.22
CA ILE A 293 6.25 31.09 17.23
C ILE A 293 6.98 30.92 18.57
N GLY A 294 6.25 31.04 19.70
CA GLY A 294 6.85 30.87 21.03
C GLY A 294 7.48 29.48 21.23
N LEU A 295 6.81 28.42 20.76
CA LEU A 295 7.37 27.06 20.77
C LEU A 295 8.64 26.90 19.91
N SER A 296 8.85 27.75 18.89
CA SER A 296 10.09 27.74 18.12
C SER A 296 11.23 28.50 18.81
N GLU A 297 10.91 29.52 19.61
CA GLU A 297 11.89 30.21 20.45
C GLU A 297 12.34 29.32 21.63
N ASP A 298 11.44 28.55 22.26
CA ASP A 298 11.80 27.63 23.36
C ASP A 298 12.68 26.44 22.92
N LEU A 299 12.51 25.96 21.69
CA LEU A 299 13.38 24.91 21.11
C LEU A 299 14.75 25.46 20.67
N LEU A 300 14.83 26.75 20.34
CA LEU A 300 16.08 27.43 20.03
C LEU A 300 16.83 27.89 21.30
N SER A 301 16.14 28.29 22.37
CA SER A 301 16.77 28.66 23.64
C SER A 301 17.37 27.43 24.35
N SER A 302 16.62 26.31 24.41
CA SER A 302 17.08 25.06 25.01
C SER A 302 18.21 24.35 24.25
N SER A 303 18.57 24.81 23.04
CA SER A 303 19.72 24.32 22.27
C SER A 303 20.92 25.27 22.25
N CYS A 304 20.85 26.41 22.96
CA CYS A 304 21.89 27.45 22.92
C CYS A 304 22.63 27.72 24.26
N GLU A 305 22.28 27.06 25.37
CA GLU A 305 22.90 27.36 26.69
C GLU A 305 24.10 26.47 27.09
N GLU A 306 24.35 25.34 26.43
CA GLU A 306 25.53 24.48 26.70
C GLU A 306 26.60 24.58 25.59
N ALA A 307 27.26 25.74 25.48
CA ALA A 307 28.28 25.99 24.44
C ALA A 307 29.49 26.88 24.87
N VAL A 308 30.04 26.66 26.07
CA VAL A 308 31.41 27.03 26.50
C VAL A 308 31.75 26.17 27.75
N ASP A 309 32.96 25.65 28.01
CA ASP A 309 34.28 25.75 27.36
C ASP A 309 35.17 24.53 27.80
N LEU A 310 36.36 24.40 27.20
CA LEU A 310 37.56 23.65 27.63
C LEU A 310 37.82 22.18 27.19
N ALA A 311 38.75 22.10 26.22
CA ALA A 311 39.94 21.21 26.15
C ALA A 311 39.82 19.73 25.73
N GLU A 312 40.52 19.39 24.63
CA GLU A 312 40.98 18.04 24.27
C GLU A 312 42.07 17.57 25.26
N PRO A 313 42.19 16.25 25.54
CA PRO A 313 43.08 15.42 24.72
C PRO A 313 42.59 13.97 24.43
N GLU A 314 43.45 13.23 23.72
CA GLU A 314 43.30 11.92 23.05
C GLU A 314 43.04 10.65 23.91
N PRO A 315 42.70 9.49 23.28
CA PRO A 315 42.00 8.38 23.93
C PRO A 315 42.90 7.23 24.41
N ILE A 316 42.44 6.47 25.43
CA ILE A 316 43.01 5.17 25.83
C ILE A 316 41.88 4.19 26.18
N ALA A 317 42.10 2.91 25.87
CA ALA A 317 41.17 1.79 26.05
C ALA A 317 41.26 1.11 27.43
N ASP A 318 40.52 0.01 27.54
CA ASP A 318 40.62 -1.10 28.49
C ASP A 318 40.02 -1.00 29.91
N ALA A 319 39.07 -1.93 30.10
CA ALA A 319 38.90 -2.82 31.24
C ALA A 319 38.52 -2.25 32.61
N LEU A 320 37.40 -2.78 33.13
CA LEU A 320 37.50 -3.82 34.17
C LEU A 320 36.21 -4.63 34.30
N ASP A 321 36.31 -5.93 33.99
CA ASP A 321 35.46 -6.97 34.57
C ASP A 321 35.59 -6.97 36.10
N MET A 322 34.49 -7.29 36.79
CA MET A 322 34.41 -8.40 37.75
C MET A 322 33.14 -8.31 38.60
N LEU A 323 32.32 -9.36 38.56
CA LEU A 323 31.81 -10.08 39.73
C LEU A 323 30.91 -11.26 39.25
N THR A 324 31.48 -12.47 39.25
CA THR A 324 30.87 -13.74 38.81
C THR A 324 30.32 -14.59 39.96
N ILE A 325 29.65 -15.70 39.61
CA ILE A 325 29.12 -16.83 40.44
C ILE A 325 27.74 -16.53 41.07
N ASP A 326 26.67 -17.32 40.92
CA ASP A 326 26.37 -18.57 40.16
C ASP A 326 24.82 -18.73 40.05
N ALA A 327 24.17 -19.62 39.28
CA ALA A 327 24.53 -20.56 38.21
C ALA A 327 23.24 -20.95 37.43
N LEU A 328 23.32 -21.19 36.11
CA LEU A 328 22.48 -22.10 35.31
C LEU A 328 22.81 -21.96 33.80
N ASP A 329 23.46 -22.99 33.25
CA ASP A 329 23.42 -23.52 31.87
C ASP A 329 22.44 -22.81 30.88
N THR A 330 22.81 -22.42 29.64
CA THR A 330 23.86 -22.95 28.75
C THR A 330 24.20 -21.97 27.59
N THR A 331 25.47 -21.96 27.18
CA THR A 331 26.05 -21.63 25.85
C THR A 331 25.50 -20.47 25.00
N THR A 332 26.39 -19.52 24.71
CA THR A 332 26.30 -18.49 23.66
C THR A 332 26.20 -19.06 22.23
N GLU A 333 25.28 -18.53 21.41
CA GLU A 333 25.30 -18.71 19.95
C GLU A 333 26.04 -17.55 19.26
N GLU A 334 27.24 -17.83 18.76
CA GLU A 334 27.87 -17.03 17.71
C GLU A 334 27.07 -17.15 16.40
N ALA A 335 27.15 -16.13 15.54
CA ALA A 335 26.34 -16.04 14.32
C ALA A 335 26.41 -17.31 13.44
N ALA A 336 25.27 -18.01 13.30
CA ALA A 336 25.18 -19.30 12.62
C ALA A 336 25.50 -19.20 11.11
N THR A 337 26.76 -19.48 10.75
CA THR A 337 27.14 -19.85 9.38
C THR A 337 26.52 -21.19 9.02
N THR A 338 25.82 -21.28 7.89
CA THR A 338 25.16 -22.53 7.48
C THR A 338 26.19 -23.63 7.12
N PRO A 339 25.84 -24.92 7.22
CA PRO A 339 26.79 -26.01 6.90
C PRO A 339 27.27 -26.02 5.45
N HIS A 340 26.54 -25.36 4.54
CA HIS A 340 26.95 -25.19 3.14
C HIS A 340 27.98 -24.06 2.98
N GLU A 341 27.81 -22.93 3.69
CA GLU A 341 28.77 -21.82 3.72
C GLU A 341 30.17 -22.29 4.17
N ARG A 342 30.25 -23.08 5.25
CA ARG A 342 31.53 -23.63 5.76
C ARG A 342 32.24 -24.53 4.73
N LYS A 343 31.49 -25.36 3.99
CA LYS A 343 32.05 -26.23 2.95
C LYS A 343 32.58 -25.43 1.75
N ILE A 344 31.85 -24.38 1.34
CA ILE A 344 32.25 -23.52 0.22
C ILE A 344 33.49 -22.69 0.59
N LEU A 345 33.55 -22.13 1.81
CA LEU A 345 34.74 -21.44 2.30
C LEU A 345 35.96 -22.36 2.33
N ALA A 346 35.85 -23.57 2.90
CA ALA A 346 36.95 -24.53 2.93
C ALA A 346 37.47 -24.91 1.52
N TYR A 347 36.58 -25.01 0.54
CA TYR A 347 36.96 -25.27 -0.85
C TYR A 347 37.65 -24.06 -1.52
N LEU A 348 37.12 -22.85 -1.32
CA LEU A 348 37.68 -21.62 -1.89
C LEU A 348 39.04 -21.22 -1.27
N VAL A 349 39.34 -21.65 -0.04
CA VAL A 349 40.67 -21.54 0.57
C VAL A 349 41.68 -22.47 -0.12
N GLN A 350 41.26 -23.67 -0.53
CA GLN A 350 42.15 -24.62 -1.23
C GLN A 350 42.31 -24.31 -2.72
N PHE A 351 41.26 -23.77 -3.35
CA PHE A 351 41.22 -23.45 -4.78
C PHE A 351 40.75 -22.00 -4.98
N PRO A 352 41.63 -21.02 -4.76
CA PRO A 352 41.32 -19.63 -5.10
C PRO A 352 41.07 -19.51 -6.61
N ASN A 353 40.06 -18.72 -6.99
CA ASN A 353 39.60 -18.52 -8.36
C ASN A 353 38.77 -19.67 -8.98
N ALA A 354 38.04 -20.45 -8.18
CA ALA A 354 37.09 -21.44 -8.71
C ALA A 354 35.83 -20.82 -9.35
N ARG A 355 35.32 -21.46 -10.41
CA ARG A 355 34.04 -21.13 -11.05
C ARG A 355 32.88 -21.86 -10.36
N PRO A 356 31.63 -21.33 -10.39
CA PRO A 356 30.46 -22.00 -9.80
C PRO A 356 30.28 -23.45 -10.25
N SER A 357 30.49 -23.78 -11.52
CA SER A 357 30.35 -25.14 -12.05
C SER A 357 31.42 -26.12 -11.54
N GLU A 358 32.59 -25.62 -11.14
CA GLU A 358 33.66 -26.44 -10.54
C GLU A 358 33.34 -26.73 -9.06
N ILE A 359 32.81 -25.74 -8.33
CA ILE A 359 32.34 -25.88 -6.95
C ILE A 359 31.12 -26.82 -6.89
N GLU A 360 30.19 -26.72 -7.85
CA GLU A 360 29.03 -27.60 -8.02
C GLU A 360 29.45 -29.07 -8.18
N GLN A 361 30.42 -29.34 -9.07
CA GLN A 361 30.95 -30.69 -9.29
C GLN A 361 31.78 -31.23 -8.12
N ALA A 362 32.58 -30.39 -7.46
CA ALA A 362 33.46 -30.83 -6.37
C ALA A 362 32.72 -31.08 -5.04
N LEU A 363 31.67 -30.31 -4.74
CA LEU A 363 30.92 -30.42 -3.49
C LEU A 363 29.60 -31.21 -3.62
N GLY A 364 29.16 -31.54 -4.85
CA GLY A 364 27.92 -32.28 -5.10
C GLY A 364 26.66 -31.52 -4.65
N LEU A 365 26.71 -30.18 -4.70
CA LEU A 365 25.63 -29.30 -4.23
C LEU A 365 24.66 -28.97 -5.35
N GLU A 366 23.37 -28.84 -5.04
CA GLU A 366 22.41 -28.29 -5.99
C GLU A 366 22.72 -26.81 -6.26
N ARG A 367 22.63 -26.42 -7.55
CA ARG A 367 22.97 -25.07 -8.03
C ARG A 367 22.25 -23.94 -7.29
N ILE A 368 21.04 -24.17 -6.80
CA ILE A 368 20.25 -23.19 -6.01
C ILE A 368 20.95 -22.96 -4.65
N GLN A 369 21.23 -24.04 -3.91
CA GLN A 369 21.91 -24.00 -2.61
C GLN A 369 23.29 -23.36 -2.70
N LEU A 370 24.02 -23.63 -3.80
CA LEU A 370 25.33 -23.01 -4.07
C LEU A 370 25.22 -21.49 -4.27
N ILE A 371 24.23 -21.02 -5.04
CA ILE A 371 24.03 -19.58 -5.31
C ILE A 371 23.60 -18.85 -4.04
N ASP A 372 22.67 -19.42 -3.27
CA ASP A 372 22.19 -18.81 -2.02
C ASP A 372 23.31 -18.72 -0.96
N ALA A 373 24.13 -19.77 -0.83
CA ALA A 373 25.27 -19.76 0.08
C ALA A 373 26.39 -18.80 -0.37
N LEU A 374 26.71 -18.74 -1.68
CA LEU A 374 27.67 -17.76 -2.20
C LEU A 374 27.18 -16.31 -2.03
N ARG A 375 25.87 -16.06 -2.17
CA ARG A 375 25.27 -14.77 -1.90
C ARG A 375 25.38 -14.39 -0.42
N SER A 376 25.01 -15.31 0.48
CA SER A 376 25.19 -15.14 1.94
C SER A 376 26.65 -14.83 2.31
N LEU A 377 27.62 -15.55 1.73
CA LEU A 377 29.06 -15.31 1.95
C LEU A 377 29.56 -13.97 1.39
N THR A 378 28.95 -13.48 0.31
CA THR A 378 29.26 -12.16 -0.27
C THR A 378 28.67 -11.04 0.58
N GLU A 379 27.43 -11.20 1.07
CA GLU A 379 26.75 -10.26 1.97
C GLU A 379 27.44 -10.21 3.35
N LYS A 380 28.00 -11.32 3.84
CA LYS A 380 28.86 -11.39 5.04
C LYS A 380 30.31 -10.91 4.81
N GLY A 381 30.68 -10.56 3.58
CA GLY A 381 32.00 -10.00 3.25
C GLY A 381 33.18 -10.98 3.18
N HIS A 382 32.97 -12.27 3.41
CA HIS A 382 34.03 -13.30 3.39
C HIS A 382 34.50 -13.67 1.96
N VAL A 383 33.66 -13.46 0.95
CA VAL A 383 33.96 -13.83 -0.45
C VAL A 383 33.68 -12.66 -1.37
N VAL A 384 34.59 -12.44 -2.33
CA VAL A 384 34.47 -11.42 -3.38
C VAL A 384 34.30 -12.10 -4.74
N GLN A 385 33.36 -11.60 -5.55
CA GLN A 385 33.16 -12.04 -6.92
C GLN A 385 33.86 -11.08 -7.90
N ARG A 386 34.70 -11.62 -8.80
CA ARG A 386 35.29 -10.89 -9.94
C ARG A 386 35.19 -11.77 -11.19
N ASP A 387 34.75 -11.22 -12.31
CA ASP A 387 34.69 -11.89 -13.62
C ASP A 387 34.14 -13.34 -13.63
N ARG A 388 33.02 -13.55 -12.92
CA ARG A 388 32.32 -14.85 -12.73
C ARG A 388 33.08 -15.89 -11.92
N VAL A 389 34.09 -15.45 -11.18
CA VAL A 389 34.97 -16.26 -10.34
C VAL A 389 34.89 -15.76 -8.90
N PHE A 390 35.05 -16.65 -7.93
CA PHE A 390 34.96 -16.33 -6.50
C PHE A 390 36.31 -16.51 -5.80
N THR A 391 36.66 -15.55 -4.94
CA THR A 391 37.88 -15.56 -4.12
C THR A 391 37.55 -15.22 -2.67
N VAL A 392 38.12 -15.96 -1.73
CA VAL A 392 38.06 -15.57 -0.30
C VAL A 392 38.77 -14.23 -0.14
N LYS A 393 38.20 -13.34 0.67
CA LYS A 393 38.83 -12.09 1.05
C LYS A 393 39.77 -12.37 2.22
N GLU A 394 41.07 -12.39 1.98
CA GLU A 394 42.05 -12.39 3.07
C GLU A 394 41.89 -11.10 3.89
N GLU A 395 41.75 -11.25 5.20
CA GLU A 395 41.84 -10.14 6.15
C GLU A 395 43.31 -9.71 6.25
N ALA A 396 43.55 -8.41 6.15
CA ALA A 396 44.87 -7.77 6.18
C ALA A 396 44.92 -6.74 7.29
#